data_AF-A0A126UY20-F1
#
_entry.id   AF-A0A126UY20-F1
#
_cell.length_a   1.000
_cell.length_b   1.000
_cell.length_c   1.000
_cell.angle_alpha   90.00
_cell.angle_beta   90.00
_cell.angle_gamma   90.00
#
_symmetry.space_group_name_H-M   'P 1'
#
loop_
_entity.id
_entity.type
_entity.pdbx_description
1 polymer ?
#
loop_
_entity_poly.entity_id
_entity_poly.type
_entity_poly.pdbx_seq_one_letter_code
_entity_poly.pdbx_strand_id
1 'polypeptide(L)'
;MSNFAAIICKFPEHERAIQQLCAENESLGSVCMDFEEATAAFHHWRKVENDDLNRAQEYHRIMDELEAEIRSVLQSKIVGFK
;
A
#
# COMPACT_ATOMS: atom_id res chain seq x y z
N MET A 1 -16.55 -2.99 -3.69
CA MET A 1 -15.55 -3.30 -4.74
C MET A 1 -14.20 -2.98 -4.14
N SER A 2 -13.27 -3.92 -4.15
CA SER A 2 -12.02 -3.85 -3.39
C SER A 2 -11.11 -2.74 -3.92
N ASN A 3 -11.03 -1.61 -3.19
CA ASN A 3 -10.15 -0.46 -3.46
C ASN A 3 -8.70 -0.73 -2.97
N PHE A 4 -8.19 -1.95 -3.12
CA PHE A 4 -6.87 -2.34 -2.58
C PHE A 4 -6.09 -3.20 -3.57
N ALA A 5 -6.29 -3.00 -4.87
CA ALA A 5 -5.76 -3.90 -5.90
C ALA A 5 -4.22 -3.89 -5.98
N ALA A 6 -3.59 -2.73 -5.80
CA ALA A 6 -2.14 -2.56 -5.81
C ALA A 6 -1.49 -3.26 -4.62
N ILE A 7 -2.06 -3.12 -3.42
CA ILE A 7 -1.52 -3.76 -2.22
C ILE A 7 -1.77 -5.28 -2.23
N ILE A 8 -2.92 -5.73 -2.75
CA ILE A 8 -3.20 -7.17 -2.94
C ILE A 8 -2.25 -7.78 -3.97
N CYS A 9 -1.92 -7.06 -5.05
CA CYS A 9 -0.93 -7.50 -6.03
C CYS A 9 0.47 -7.64 -5.41
N LYS A 10 0.81 -6.78 -4.45
CA LYS A 10 2.07 -6.85 -3.68
C LYS A 10 2.08 -7.97 -2.65
N PHE A 11 0.95 -8.25 -2.00
CA PHE A 11 0.82 -9.25 -0.96
C PHE A 11 -0.33 -10.23 -1.25
N PRO A 12 -0.23 -11.05 -2.32
CA PRO A 12 -1.30 -11.96 -2.71
C PRO A 12 -1.56 -13.02 -1.62
N GLU A 13 -0.53 -13.40 -0.88
CA GLU A 13 -0.62 -14.33 0.26
C GLU A 13 -1.37 -13.76 1.47
N HIS A 14 -1.51 -12.44 1.56
CA HIS A 14 -2.16 -11.75 2.68
C HIS A 14 -3.47 -11.06 2.28
N GLU A 15 -4.00 -11.31 1.08
CA GLU A 15 -5.23 -10.69 0.57
C GLU A 15 -6.36 -10.69 1.61
N ARG A 16 -6.72 -11.87 2.14
CA ARG A 16 -7.79 -12.00 3.14
C ARG A 16 -7.48 -11.27 4.44
N ALA A 17 -6.24 -11.33 4.90
CA ALA A 17 -5.81 -10.65 6.12
C ALA A 17 -5.89 -9.13 5.95
N ILE A 18 -5.46 -8.60 4.80
CA ILE A 18 -5.55 -7.18 4.48
C ILE A 18 -7.01 -6.74 4.41
N GLN A 19 -7.87 -7.46 3.68
CA GLN A 19 -9.30 -7.12 3.60
C GLN A 19 -9.99 -7.11 4.97
N GLN A 20 -9.71 -8.12 5.78
CA GLN A 20 -10.25 -8.22 7.12
C GLN A 20 -9.72 -7.11 8.03
N LEU A 21 -8.40 -6.87 8.04
CA LEU A 21 -7.79 -5.85 8.88
C LEU A 21 -8.19 -4.44 8.43
N CYS A 22 -8.36 -4.16 7.14
CA CYS A 22 -8.89 -2.86 6.70
C CYS A 22 -10.34 -2.64 7.15
N ALA A 23 -11.13 -3.71 7.31
CA ALA A 23 -12.48 -3.62 7.84
C ALA A 23 -12.51 -3.43 9.37
N GLU A 24 -11.54 -4.00 10.09
CA GLU A 24 -11.47 -3.96 11.55
C GLU A 24 -10.59 -2.81 12.10
N ASN A 25 -9.69 -2.26 11.29
CA ASN A 25 -8.70 -1.27 11.67
C ASN A 25 -8.69 -0.11 10.67
N GLU A 26 -9.36 0.98 11.05
CA GLU A 26 -9.45 2.20 10.25
C GLU A 26 -8.08 2.81 9.92
N SER A 27 -7.10 2.69 10.82
CA SER A 27 -5.74 3.17 10.57
C SER A 27 -5.08 2.38 9.44
N LEU A 28 -5.20 1.05 9.43
CA LEU A 28 -4.69 0.24 8.32
C LEU A 28 -5.48 0.50 7.03
N GLY A 29 -6.80 0.66 7.14
CA GLY A 29 -7.64 1.06 6.03
C GLY A 29 -7.15 2.34 5.35
N SER A 30 -6.81 3.37 6.14
CA SER A 30 -6.22 4.62 5.63
C SER A 30 -4.88 4.36 4.93
N VAL A 31 -3.93 3.67 5.56
CA VAL A 31 -2.61 3.38 4.97
C VAL A 31 -2.74 2.62 3.64
N CYS A 32 -3.67 1.67 3.54
CA CYS A 32 -3.93 0.97 2.28
C CYS A 32 -4.56 1.86 1.21
N MET A 33 -5.40 2.82 1.58
CA MET A 33 -5.92 3.83 0.64
C MET A 33 -4.81 4.79 0.18
N ASP A 34 -3.98 5.28 1.11
CA ASP A 34 -2.82 6.12 0.81
C ASP A 34 -1.86 5.40 -0.16
N PHE A 35 -1.67 4.08 0.01
CA PHE A 35 -0.85 3.27 -0.89
C PHE A 35 -1.44 3.17 -2.31
N GLU A 36 -2.75 3.02 -2.44
CA GLU A 36 -3.43 3.01 -3.75
C GLU A 36 -3.31 4.37 -4.44
N GLU A 37 -3.50 5.47 -3.71
CA GLU A 37 -3.35 6.82 -4.25
C GLU A 37 -1.90 7.10 -4.68
N ALA A 38 -0.92 6.73 -3.86
CA ALA A 38 0.50 6.84 -4.19
C ALA A 38 0.86 6.01 -5.43
N THR A 39 0.29 4.81 -5.56
CA THR A 39 0.47 3.94 -6.73
C THR A 39 -0.13 4.58 -7.98
N ALA A 40 -1.35 5.12 -7.90
CA ALA A 40 -1.99 5.80 -9.01
C ALA A 40 -1.17 7.03 -9.46
N ALA A 41 -0.69 7.83 -8.51
CA ALA A 41 0.19 8.95 -8.78
C ALA A 41 1.51 8.51 -9.41
N PHE A 42 2.16 7.47 -8.89
CA PHE A 42 3.38 6.89 -9.47
C PHE A 42 3.17 6.51 -10.95
N HIS A 43 2.08 5.79 -11.25
CA HIS A 43 1.75 5.41 -12.62
C HIS A 43 1.43 6.60 -13.51
N HIS A 44 0.81 7.66 -12.96
CA HIS A 44 0.55 8.89 -13.68
C HIS A 44 1.86 9.59 -14.06
N TRP A 45 2.72 9.89 -13.09
CA TRP A 45 3.98 10.60 -13.31
C TRP A 45 4.96 9.81 -14.18
N ARG A 46 4.94 8.47 -14.11
CA ARG A 46 5.76 7.62 -14.97
C ARG A 46 5.34 7.66 -16.45
N LYS A 47 4.06 7.95 -16.75
CA LYS A 47 3.55 8.06 -18.13
C LYS A 47 3.78 9.44 -18.75
N VAL A 48 4.06 10.46 -17.95
CA VAL A 48 4.33 11.81 -18.44
C VAL A 48 5.78 11.87 -18.93
N GLU A 49 5.98 11.83 -20.25
CA GLU A 49 7.29 11.97 -20.88
C GLU A 49 7.74 13.44 -20.83
N ASN A 50 8.56 13.83 -19.83
CA ASN A 50 9.79 14.63 -20.04
C ASN A 50 10.51 15.14 -18.77
N ASP A 51 9.92 15.18 -17.57
CA ASP A 51 10.63 15.79 -16.41
C ASP A 51 10.28 15.20 -15.03
N ASP A 52 9.18 14.45 -14.92
CA ASP A 52 8.63 14.00 -13.63
C ASP A 52 9.16 12.65 -13.13
N LEU A 53 10.28 12.16 -13.66
CA LEU A 53 10.95 10.97 -13.10
C LEU A 53 11.33 11.16 -11.63
N ASN A 54 11.61 12.39 -11.21
CA ASN A 54 11.86 12.72 -9.81
C ASN A 54 10.60 12.54 -8.96
N ARG A 55 9.44 13.00 -9.43
CA ARG A 55 8.16 12.77 -8.76
C ARG A 55 7.81 11.29 -8.69
N ALA A 56 8.00 10.55 -9.78
CA ALA A 56 7.81 9.11 -9.76
C ALA A 56 8.72 8.43 -8.71
N GLN A 57 9.98 8.84 -8.58
CA GLN A 57 10.86 8.32 -7.51
C GLN A 57 10.39 8.71 -6.11
N GLU A 58 9.84 9.92 -5.93
CA GLU A 58 9.28 10.37 -4.65
C GLU A 58 8.07 9.52 -4.25
N TYR A 59 7.10 9.33 -5.14
CA TYR A 59 5.97 8.44 -4.90
C TYR A 59 6.41 6.99 -4.67
N HIS A 60 7.46 6.52 -5.35
CA HIS A 60 8.00 5.19 -5.08
C HIS A 60 8.55 5.06 -3.65
N ARG A 61 9.19 6.10 -3.09
CA ARG A 61 9.64 6.08 -1.69
C ARG A 61 8.45 6.07 -0.73
N ILE A 62 7.45 6.90 -0.98
CA ILE A 62 6.21 6.92 -0.19
C ILE A 62 5.55 5.52 -0.19
N MET A 63 5.47 4.87 -1.35
CA MET A 63 4.98 3.50 -1.46
C MET A 63 5.81 2.51 -0.63
N ASP A 64 7.14 2.65 -0.59
CA ASP A 64 8.02 1.77 0.20
C ASP A 64 7.79 1.94 1.71
N GLU A 65 7.63 3.19 2.18
CA GLU A 65 7.30 3.49 3.58
C GLU A 65 5.93 2.93 3.96
N LEU A 66 4.92 3.15 3.13
CA LEU A 66 3.57 2.59 3.34
C LEU A 66 3.58 1.05 3.30
N GLU A 67 4.36 0.45 2.40
CA GLU A 67 4.53 -1.01 2.34
C GLU A 67 5.13 -1.55 3.64
N ALA A 68 6.15 -0.88 4.19
CA ALA A 68 6.79 -1.25 5.44
C ALA A 68 5.82 -1.17 6.62
N GLU A 69 5.00 -0.11 6.70
CA GLU A 69 3.98 0.05 7.73
C GLU A 69 2.92 -1.06 7.65
N ILE A 70 2.40 -1.35 6.45
CA ILE A 70 1.42 -2.43 6.24
C ILE A 70 2.03 -3.77 6.64
N ARG A 71 3.27 -4.06 6.23
CA ARG A 71 3.98 -5.29 6.59
C ARG A 71 4.20 -5.39 8.10
N SER A 72 4.55 -4.29 8.76
CA SER A 72 4.71 -4.23 10.22
C SER A 72 3.41 -4.57 10.95
N VAL A 73 2.28 -4.02 10.50
CA VAL A 73 0.96 -4.33 11.06
C VAL A 73 0.58 -5.79 10.83
N LEU A 74 0.81 -6.32 9.62
CA LEU A 74 0.56 -7.72 9.30
C LEU A 74 1.40 -8.67 10.18
N GLN A 75 2.69 -8.40 10.34
CA GLN A 75 3.59 -9.20 11.18
C GLN A 75 3.23 -9.10 12.67
N SER A 76 2.88 -7.91 13.15
CA SER A 76 2.46 -7.70 14.54
C SER A 76 1.23 -8.54 14.89
N LYS A 77 0.29 -8.70 13.96
CA LYS A 77 -0.89 -9.56 14.15
C LYS A 77 -0.57 -11.06 14.05
N ILE A 78 0.44 -11.46 13.28
CA ILE A 78 0.91 -12.86 13.21
C ILE A 78 1.66 -13.26 14.49
N VAL A 79 2.43 -12.34 15.10
CA VAL A 79 3.25 -12.60 16.29
C VAL A 79 2.49 -12.36 17.62
N GLY A 80 1.39 -11.61 17.59
CA GLY A 80 0.58 -11.26 18.76
C GLY A 80 -0.22 -12.40 19.41
N PHE A 81 -0.14 -13.63 18.91
CA PHE A 81 -0.61 -14.83 19.61
C PHE A 81 0.54 -15.43 20.43
N LYS A 82 0.86 -14.83 21.58
CA LYS A 82 1.64 -15.51 22.62
C LYS A 82 1.05 -15.26 24.00
#